data_AF-A0ABD4W9V1-F1
#
_entry.id   AF-A0ABD4W9V1-F1
#
_cell.length_a   1.000
_cell.length_b   1.000
_cell.length_c   1.000
_cell.angle_alpha   90.00
_cell.angle_beta   90.00
_cell.angle_gamma   90.00
#
_symmetry.space_group_name_H-M   'P 1'
#
loop_
_entity.id
_entity.type
_entity.pdbx_description
1 polymer ?
#
loop_
_entity_poly.entity_id
_entity_poly.type
_entity_poly.pdbx_seq_one_letter_code
_entity_poly.pdbx_strand_id
1 'polypeptide(L)'
;MRLEIRNIGKVRHADIAIDGITVIAAANNTGKSTLGKALYSLLSPFHNYDSNVRDRLVRSVFRAMSQMAPIAIKDSRSSTGVFLEETVSSRTMRVLAEKIVQEVQYGSERSEEDVSAGFLNIATQDDGECKKESLSQERWLRWDDLETISSAAKHFGEDEKYIVIRQRIAELLSVSDEQNAQIITQRTFETQFGEQIKGLFPSSGDESEIVFSDDQNRSQVH
;
A
#
# COMPACT_ATOMS: atom_id res chain seq x y z
N MET A 1 2.80 -17.87 -23.12
CA MET A 1 2.46 -16.50 -22.65
C MET A 1 2.44 -15.55 -23.85
N ARG A 2 1.56 -14.55 -23.83
CA ARG A 2 1.43 -13.54 -24.89
C ARG A 2 1.21 -12.15 -24.30
N LEU A 3 1.96 -11.17 -24.79
CA LEU A 3 1.86 -9.77 -24.44
C LEU A 3 1.28 -9.00 -25.62
N GLU A 4 0.17 -8.33 -25.40
CA GLU A 4 -0.42 -7.39 -26.35
C GLU A 4 -0.36 -5.97 -25.79
N ILE A 5 0.07 -5.02 -26.62
CA ILE A 5 0.14 -3.60 -26.28
C ILE A 5 -0.57 -2.81 -27.36
N ARG A 6 -1.44 -1.88 -26.94
CA ARG A 6 -2.17 -0.98 -27.83
C ARG A 6 -2.04 0.47 -27.36
N ASN A 7 -1.69 1.35 -28.30
CA ASN A 7 -1.67 2.80 -28.11
C ASN A 7 -0.82 3.29 -26.91
N ILE A 8 0.39 2.76 -26.74
CA ILE A 8 1.32 3.19 -25.69
C ILE A 8 2.59 3.78 -26.29
N GLY A 9 2.84 5.06 -26.00
CA GLY A 9 4.01 5.75 -26.52
C GLY A 9 4.04 5.72 -28.05
N LYS A 10 5.10 5.15 -28.63
CA LYS A 10 5.25 4.98 -30.09
C LYS A 10 4.69 3.66 -30.62
N VAL A 11 4.24 2.78 -29.73
CA VAL A 11 3.71 1.46 -30.09
C VAL A 11 2.20 1.59 -30.26
N ARG A 12 1.73 1.60 -31.52
CA ARG A 12 0.29 1.58 -31.82
C ARG A 12 -0.32 0.21 -31.54
N HIS A 13 0.36 -0.84 -31.98
CA HIS A 13 -0.01 -2.21 -31.72
C HIS A 13 1.25 -3.07 -31.70
N ALA A 14 1.38 -3.93 -30.71
CA ALA A 14 2.37 -5.01 -30.67
C ALA A 14 1.72 -6.23 -30.05
N ASP A 15 2.00 -7.39 -30.63
CA ASP A 15 1.51 -8.68 -30.17
C ASP A 15 2.67 -9.66 -30.20
N ILE A 16 3.10 -10.09 -29.01
CA ILE A 16 4.37 -10.75 -28.79
C ILE A 16 4.12 -12.04 -28.02
N ALA A 17 4.41 -13.17 -28.65
CA ALA A 17 4.56 -14.43 -27.95
C ALA A 17 5.85 -14.41 -27.11
N ILE A 18 5.72 -14.77 -25.84
CA ILE A 18 6.83 -14.89 -24.90
C ILE A 18 6.96 -16.37 -24.56
N ASP A 19 8.05 -16.96 -25.03
CA ASP A 19 8.39 -18.36 -24.81
C ASP A 19 9.88 -18.49 -24.49
N GLY A 20 10.20 -19.24 -23.42
CA GLY A 20 11.54 -19.45 -22.91
C GLY A 20 12.42 -18.19 -22.91
N ILE A 21 13.45 -18.19 -23.76
CA ILE A 21 14.33 -17.04 -24.00
C ILE A 21 13.83 -16.27 -25.24
N THR A 22 13.26 -15.09 -25.02
CA THR A 22 12.77 -14.21 -26.10
C THR A 22 13.70 -13.00 -26.26
N VAL A 23 14.22 -12.75 -27.47
CA VAL A 23 15.09 -11.59 -27.78
C VAL A 23 14.34 -10.57 -28.61
N ILE A 24 14.21 -9.34 -28.08
CA ILE A 24 13.59 -8.22 -28.79
C ILE A 24 14.70 -7.31 -29.34
N ALA A 25 14.85 -7.26 -30.66
CA ALA A 25 15.83 -6.41 -31.34
C ALA A 25 15.15 -5.46 -32.32
N ALA A 26 15.57 -4.20 -32.31
CA ALA A 26 15.10 -3.16 -33.23
C ALA A 26 16.07 -1.97 -33.19
N ALA A 27 15.99 -1.05 -34.16
CA ALA A 27 16.72 0.21 -34.11
C ALA A 27 16.39 1.01 -32.83
N ASN A 28 17.22 1.98 -32.48
CA ASN A 28 16.95 2.86 -31.33
C ASN A 28 15.65 3.65 -31.56
N ASN A 29 14.94 3.96 -30.48
CA ASN A 29 13.75 4.83 -30.51
C ASN A 29 12.51 4.28 -31.24
N THR A 30 12.45 2.95 -31.44
CA THR A 30 11.36 2.22 -32.13
C THR A 30 10.28 1.65 -31.22
N GLY A 31 10.37 1.87 -29.89
CA GLY A 31 9.44 1.31 -28.91
C GLY A 31 9.95 0.07 -28.17
N LYS A 32 11.18 -0.40 -28.44
CA LYS A 32 11.80 -1.53 -27.72
C LYS A 32 11.81 -1.33 -26.18
N SER A 33 12.12 -0.13 -25.70
CA SER A 33 12.06 0.18 -24.26
C SER A 33 10.62 0.27 -23.73
N THR A 34 9.64 0.62 -24.57
CA THR A 34 8.22 0.63 -24.21
C THR A 34 7.73 -0.79 -23.91
N LEU A 35 8.08 -1.76 -24.76
CA LEU A 35 7.81 -3.18 -24.52
C LEU A 35 8.47 -3.67 -23.22
N GLY A 36 9.73 -3.30 -22.97
CA GLY A 36 10.42 -3.66 -21.73
C GLY A 36 9.77 -3.06 -20.48
N LYS A 37 9.34 -1.80 -20.54
CA LYS A 37 8.60 -1.14 -19.44
C LYS A 37 7.25 -1.81 -19.17
N ALA A 38 6.58 -2.29 -20.21
CA ALA A 38 5.29 -2.99 -20.09
C ALA A 38 5.45 -4.32 -19.36
N LEU A 39 6.45 -5.11 -19.75
CA LEU A 39 6.79 -6.33 -19.01
C LEU A 39 7.21 -6.03 -17.58
N TYR A 40 8.01 -4.97 -17.39
CA TYR A 40 8.41 -4.55 -16.05
C TYR A 40 7.22 -4.13 -15.19
N SER A 41 6.26 -3.35 -15.71
CA SER A 41 5.10 -2.91 -14.94
C SER A 41 4.18 -4.05 -14.53
N LEU A 42 4.13 -5.12 -15.32
CA LEU A 42 3.37 -6.32 -15.00
C LEU A 42 4.08 -7.22 -13.98
N LEU A 43 5.39 -7.40 -14.10
CA LEU A 43 6.12 -8.38 -13.29
C LEU A 43 6.67 -7.81 -11.98
N SER A 44 7.13 -6.55 -11.99
CA SER A 44 7.73 -5.91 -10.80
C SER A 44 6.80 -5.80 -9.57
N PRO A 45 5.47 -5.61 -9.69
CA PRO A 45 4.55 -5.66 -8.54
C PRO A 45 4.64 -6.94 -7.72
N PHE A 46 4.87 -8.07 -8.40
CA PHE A 46 4.90 -9.40 -7.80
C PHE A 46 6.28 -9.74 -7.21
N HIS A 47 7.32 -8.97 -7.52
CA HIS A 47 8.59 -9.07 -6.84
C HIS A 47 8.44 -8.50 -5.41
N ASN A 48 8.62 -9.35 -4.39
CA ASN A 48 8.34 -9.03 -2.98
C ASN A 48 6.89 -8.56 -2.74
N TYR A 49 5.92 -9.26 -3.36
CA TYR A 49 4.50 -8.93 -3.34
C TYR A 49 3.97 -8.60 -1.92
N ASP A 50 4.20 -9.47 -0.94
CA ASP A 50 3.72 -9.28 0.44
C ASP A 50 4.22 -7.97 1.06
N SER A 51 5.47 -7.60 0.78
CA SER A 51 6.03 -6.33 1.25
C SER A 51 5.38 -5.14 0.56
N ASN A 52 5.12 -5.23 -0.75
CA ASN A 52 4.46 -4.17 -1.51
C ASN A 52 3.02 -3.94 -1.03
N VAL A 53 2.29 -5.02 -0.74
CA VAL A 53 0.94 -4.96 -0.16
C VAL A 53 0.99 -4.33 1.22
N ARG A 54 1.85 -4.83 2.11
CA ARG A 54 2.02 -4.30 3.46
C ARG A 54 2.35 -2.81 3.43
N ASP A 55 3.35 -2.39 2.67
CA ASP A 55 3.76 -0.98 2.57
C ASP A 55 2.65 -0.08 2.02
N ARG A 56 1.85 -0.59 1.08
CA ARG A 56 0.67 0.11 0.58
C ARG A 56 -0.36 0.29 1.69
N LEU A 57 -0.71 -0.77 2.41
CA LEU A 57 -1.73 -0.74 3.46
C LEU A 57 -1.30 0.17 4.61
N VAL A 58 -0.06 0.03 5.09
CA VAL A 58 0.53 0.89 6.13
C VAL A 58 0.45 2.35 5.73
N ARG A 59 0.83 2.71 4.49
CA ARG A 59 0.72 4.09 4.01
C ARG A 59 -0.73 4.59 3.97
N SER A 60 -1.67 3.75 3.54
CA SER A 60 -3.10 4.11 3.49
C SER A 60 -3.68 4.31 4.89
N VAL A 61 -3.41 3.39 5.81
CA VAL A 61 -3.84 3.45 7.21
C VAL A 61 -3.23 4.65 7.92
N PHE A 62 -1.91 4.84 7.79
CA PHE A 62 -1.22 6.03 8.31
C PHE A 62 -1.88 7.33 7.84
N ARG A 63 -2.23 7.42 6.55
CA ARG A 63 -2.92 8.59 6.00
C ARG A 63 -4.31 8.77 6.59
N ALA A 64 -5.09 7.68 6.73
CA ALA A 64 -6.42 7.72 7.34
C ALA A 64 -6.36 8.22 8.78
N MET A 65 -5.37 7.76 9.55
CA MET A 65 -5.14 8.19 10.93
C MET A 65 -4.61 9.64 11.03
N SER A 66 -3.81 10.07 10.05
CA SER A 66 -3.18 11.41 10.03
C SER A 66 -4.13 12.53 9.60
N GLN A 67 -5.31 12.22 9.05
CA GLN A 67 -6.27 13.25 8.64
C GLN A 67 -7.05 13.89 9.80
N MET A 68 -6.80 13.48 11.05
CA MET A 68 -7.57 13.93 12.21
C MET A 68 -6.77 14.81 13.18
N ALA A 69 -7.54 15.47 14.07
CA ALA A 69 -7.06 16.40 15.08
C ALA A 69 -5.97 15.79 15.99
N PRO A 70 -5.14 16.63 16.66
CA PRO A 70 -4.17 16.16 17.63
C PRO A 70 -4.75 15.15 18.61
N ILE A 71 -4.14 13.98 18.71
CA ILE A 71 -4.42 13.05 19.79
C ILE A 71 -3.68 13.59 21.00
N ALA A 72 -4.40 14.17 21.95
CA ALA A 72 -3.81 14.60 23.21
C ALA A 72 -3.40 13.36 24.02
N ILE A 73 -2.10 13.08 24.07
CA ILE A 73 -1.54 12.03 24.94
C ILE A 73 -1.17 12.67 26.27
N LYS A 74 -1.54 12.01 27.37
CA LYS A 74 -1.18 12.45 28.71
C LYS A 74 0.33 12.32 28.88
N ASP A 75 1.04 13.44 28.87
CA ASP A 75 2.47 13.48 29.18
C ASP A 75 2.70 13.02 30.63
N SER A 76 3.36 11.88 30.80
CA SER A 76 3.71 11.29 32.10
C SER A 76 4.76 12.13 32.86
N ARG A 77 5.34 13.18 32.25
CA ARG A 77 6.31 14.10 32.90
C ARG A 77 5.69 15.27 33.66
N SER A 78 4.41 15.57 33.53
CA SER A 78 3.78 16.68 34.28
C SER A 78 3.25 16.20 35.64
N SER A 79 4.05 16.37 36.69
CA SER A 79 3.60 16.35 38.09
C SER A 79 2.63 17.50 38.44
N THR A 80 2.30 18.36 37.47
CA THR A 80 1.48 19.57 37.61
C THR A 80 0.12 19.52 36.90
N GLY A 81 -0.24 18.40 36.24
CA GLY A 81 -1.56 18.25 35.61
C GLY A 81 -1.81 19.21 34.43
N VAL A 82 -0.75 19.70 33.79
CA VAL A 82 -0.88 20.54 32.59
C VAL A 82 -1.07 19.62 31.38
N PHE A 83 -2.27 19.64 30.81
CA PHE A 83 -2.57 18.99 29.53
C PHE A 83 -1.87 19.79 28.42
N LEU A 84 -0.74 19.30 27.92
CA LEU A 84 -0.26 19.71 26.60
C LEU A 84 -0.90 18.74 25.60
N GLU A 85 -1.69 19.27 24.66
CA GLU A 85 -2.13 18.51 23.48
C GLU A 85 -0.91 18.23 22.60
N GLU A 86 0.00 17.34 23.02
CA GLU A 86 1.09 16.90 22.16
C GLU A 86 0.53 15.97 21.09
N THR A 87 0.62 16.41 19.84
CA THR A 87 0.31 15.61 18.66
C THR A 87 1.18 14.35 18.64
N VAL A 88 0.56 13.19 18.44
CA VAL A 88 1.30 11.96 18.12
C VAL A 88 2.23 12.22 16.95
N SER A 89 3.53 11.96 17.14
CA SER A 89 4.51 12.17 16.09
C SER A 89 4.21 11.32 14.86
N SER A 90 4.55 11.79 13.66
CA SER A 90 4.37 11.02 12.42
C SER A 90 5.10 9.67 12.46
N ARG A 91 6.18 9.54 13.25
CA ARG A 91 6.89 8.28 13.44
C ARG A 91 6.06 7.30 14.27
N THR A 92 5.60 7.72 15.43
CA THR A 92 4.73 6.96 16.32
C THR A 92 3.46 6.51 15.59
N MET A 93 2.85 7.42 14.82
CA MET A 93 1.66 7.12 14.03
C MET A 93 1.94 6.09 12.93
N ARG A 94 3.13 6.14 12.31
CA ARG A 94 3.54 5.14 11.32
C ARG A 94 3.71 3.76 11.95
N VAL A 95 4.39 3.69 13.10
CA VAL A 95 4.57 2.43 13.83
C VAL A 95 3.22 1.85 14.26
N LEU A 96 2.30 2.70 14.74
CA LEU A 96 0.95 2.28 15.08
C LEU A 96 0.18 1.76 13.84
N ALA A 97 0.32 2.41 12.68
CA ALA A 97 -0.23 1.93 11.42
C ALA A 97 0.38 0.58 10.98
N GLU A 98 1.67 0.35 11.22
CA GLU A 98 2.32 -0.93 10.97
C GLU A 98 1.78 -2.02 11.89
N LYS A 99 1.67 -1.75 13.19
CA LYS A 99 1.12 -2.68 14.18
C LYS A 99 -0.33 -3.05 13.87
N ILE A 100 -1.20 -2.09 13.54
CA ILE A 100 -2.61 -2.39 13.27
C ILE A 100 -2.81 -3.22 11.98
N VAL A 101 -2.02 -2.98 10.94
CA VAL A 101 -2.04 -3.80 9.72
C VAL A 101 -1.59 -5.23 10.01
N GLN A 102 -0.63 -5.42 10.91
CA GLN A 102 -0.17 -6.75 11.34
C GLN A 102 -1.18 -7.46 12.23
N GLU A 103 -1.76 -6.75 13.19
CA GLU A 103 -2.69 -7.30 14.18
C GLU A 103 -4.02 -7.71 13.55
N VAL A 104 -4.61 -6.81 12.75
CA VAL A 104 -5.89 -7.09 12.09
C VAL A 104 -5.67 -8.05 10.93
N GLN A 105 -4.58 -7.91 10.15
CA GLN A 105 -4.38 -8.57 8.85
C GLN A 105 -5.41 -8.11 7.81
N TYR A 106 -5.04 -8.14 6.53
CA TYR A 106 -5.95 -7.81 5.43
C TYR A 106 -6.56 -9.09 4.83
N GLY A 107 -7.62 -8.96 4.03
CA GLY A 107 -8.20 -10.07 3.28
C GLY A 107 -9.72 -10.10 3.38
N SER A 108 -10.25 -11.01 4.21
CA SER A 108 -11.70 -11.12 4.46
C SER A 108 -12.31 -9.80 4.95
N GLU A 109 -13.63 -9.69 4.83
CA GLU A 109 -14.39 -8.55 5.34
C GLU A 109 -14.03 -8.27 6.81
N ARG A 110 -13.68 -7.02 7.08
CA ARG A 110 -13.32 -6.49 8.40
C ARG A 110 -14.37 -5.50 8.83
N SER A 111 -14.74 -5.58 10.10
CA SER A 111 -15.63 -4.61 10.71
C SER A 111 -14.85 -3.52 11.46
N GLU A 112 -15.57 -2.48 11.86
CA GLU A 112 -15.04 -1.43 12.72
C GLU A 112 -14.58 -2.00 14.07
N GLU A 113 -15.32 -2.99 14.58
CA GLU A 113 -15.06 -3.66 15.85
C GLU A 113 -13.77 -4.50 15.79
N ASP A 114 -13.47 -5.14 14.64
CA ASP A 114 -12.19 -5.84 14.44
C ASP A 114 -11.01 -4.87 14.57
N VAL A 115 -11.15 -3.67 14.01
CA VAL A 115 -10.11 -2.63 14.09
C VAL A 115 -10.01 -2.07 15.49
N SER A 116 -11.13 -1.86 16.18
CA SER A 116 -11.14 -1.46 17.60
C SER A 116 -10.40 -2.49 18.46
N ALA A 117 -10.73 -3.77 18.33
CA ALA A 117 -10.07 -4.86 19.05
C ALA A 117 -8.56 -4.92 18.74
N GLY A 118 -8.17 -4.76 17.48
CA GLY A 118 -6.76 -4.70 17.09
C GLY A 118 -5.99 -3.58 17.78
N PHE A 119 -6.59 -2.39 17.89
CA PHE A 119 -5.99 -1.28 18.64
C PHE A 119 -5.87 -1.57 20.14
N LEU A 120 -6.88 -2.21 20.75
CA LEU A 120 -6.84 -2.58 22.17
C LEU A 120 -5.80 -3.67 22.47
N ASN A 121 -5.62 -4.62 21.56
CA ASN A 121 -4.55 -5.61 21.65
C ASN A 121 -3.18 -4.92 21.63
N ILE A 122 -2.96 -3.97 20.71
CA ILE A 122 -1.72 -3.18 20.66
C ILE A 122 -1.51 -2.38 21.95
N ALA A 123 -2.56 -1.84 22.55
CA ALA A 123 -2.48 -1.10 23.80
C ALA A 123 -2.09 -1.98 25.02
N THR A 124 -2.40 -3.27 24.97
CA THR A 124 -2.23 -4.23 26.08
C THR A 124 -1.05 -5.17 25.93
N GLN A 125 -0.44 -5.24 24.74
CA GLN A 125 0.80 -5.99 24.51
C GLN A 125 1.94 -5.36 25.32
N ASP A 126 2.38 -6.06 26.37
CA ASP A 126 3.57 -5.73 27.16
C ASP A 126 4.81 -6.00 26.28
N ASP A 127 5.52 -4.94 25.85
CA ASP A 127 6.56 -4.97 24.81
C ASP A 127 7.86 -5.75 25.20
N GLY A 128 7.78 -6.70 26.13
CA GLY A 128 8.90 -7.56 26.53
C GLY A 128 9.41 -8.52 25.44
N GLU A 129 8.60 -8.81 24.42
CA GLU A 129 8.93 -9.72 23.31
C GLU A 129 8.63 -9.14 21.92
N CYS A 130 8.91 -7.85 21.70
CA CYS A 130 8.89 -7.33 20.34
C CYS A 130 10.03 -7.99 19.53
N LYS A 131 9.72 -9.09 18.83
CA LYS A 131 10.64 -9.83 17.96
C LYS A 131 11.34 -8.86 17.02
N LYS A 132 12.64 -8.69 17.24
CA LYS A 132 13.57 -7.77 16.55
C LYS A 132 13.69 -7.95 15.03
N GLU A 133 12.94 -8.87 14.43
CA GLU A 133 13.13 -9.31 13.04
C GLU A 133 12.21 -8.59 12.02
N SER A 134 11.09 -7.99 12.44
CA SER A 134 10.12 -7.43 11.47
C SER A 134 10.24 -5.91 11.22
N LEU A 135 11.13 -5.20 11.92
CA LEU A 135 11.34 -3.75 11.78
C LEU A 135 12.76 -3.46 11.28
N SER A 136 13.13 -3.99 10.12
CA SER A 136 14.49 -3.90 9.58
C SER A 136 14.89 -2.50 9.05
N GLN A 137 14.24 -1.41 9.46
CA GLN A 137 14.72 -0.05 9.18
C GLN A 137 14.68 0.94 10.37
N GLU A 138 14.01 0.65 11.48
CA GLU A 138 13.91 1.60 12.60
C GLU A 138 14.44 0.99 13.90
N ARG A 139 15.77 0.88 13.96
CA ARG A 139 16.56 0.38 15.10
C ARG A 139 16.49 1.28 16.36
N TRP A 140 15.56 2.22 16.47
CA TRP A 140 15.53 3.22 17.54
C TRP A 140 14.12 3.70 17.91
N LEU A 141 13.23 2.81 18.32
CA LEU A 141 12.09 3.20 19.17
C LEU A 141 12.63 3.42 20.60
N ARG A 142 12.48 4.61 21.15
CA ARG A 142 12.81 4.89 22.56
C ARG A 142 11.70 4.31 23.44
N TRP A 143 11.99 4.01 24.70
CA TRP A 143 10.98 3.56 25.67
C TRP A 143 9.80 4.54 25.79
N ASP A 144 10.06 5.85 25.70
CA ASP A 144 9.03 6.90 25.64
C ASP A 144 8.07 6.73 24.44
N ASP A 145 8.52 6.14 23.33
CA ASP A 145 7.67 5.89 22.16
C ASP A 145 6.68 4.74 22.42
N LEU A 146 7.00 3.79 23.30
CA LEU A 146 6.14 2.62 23.60
C LEU A 146 4.91 3.02 24.45
N GLU A 147 5.10 3.82 25.51
CA GLU A 147 3.97 4.37 26.27
C GLU A 147 3.07 5.23 25.39
N THR A 148 3.68 6.02 24.50
CA THR A 148 2.97 6.87 23.53
C THR A 148 2.18 6.02 22.53
N ILE A 149 2.75 4.93 22.01
CA ILE A 149 2.06 3.98 21.12
C ILE A 149 0.90 3.31 21.84
N SER A 150 1.09 2.80 23.06
CA SER A 150 0.04 2.14 23.83
C SER A 150 -1.12 3.10 24.14
N SER A 151 -0.81 4.32 24.59
CA SER A 151 -1.82 5.35 24.84
C SER A 151 -2.57 5.73 23.57
N ALA A 152 -1.86 5.94 22.45
CA ALA A 152 -2.49 6.26 21.17
C ALA A 152 -3.40 5.12 20.70
N ALA A 153 -2.91 3.87 20.76
CA ALA A 153 -3.67 2.69 20.39
C ALA A 153 -4.96 2.58 21.21
N LYS A 154 -4.87 2.78 22.53
CA LYS A 154 -6.04 2.80 23.42
C LYS A 154 -7.06 3.85 22.98
N HIS A 155 -6.62 5.09 22.73
CA HIS A 155 -7.49 6.15 22.25
C HIS A 155 -8.18 5.77 20.94
N PHE A 156 -7.42 5.28 19.94
CA PHE A 156 -7.99 4.82 18.67
C PHE A 156 -8.96 3.66 18.83
N GLY A 157 -8.76 2.77 19.81
CA GLY A 157 -9.63 1.63 20.08
C GLY A 157 -10.93 2.01 20.80
N GLU A 158 -10.87 2.88 21.82
CA GLU A 158 -11.99 3.15 22.73
C GLU A 158 -12.80 4.41 22.38
N ASP A 159 -12.14 5.51 21.96
CA ASP A 159 -12.86 6.78 21.85
C ASP A 159 -13.82 6.75 20.65
N GLU A 160 -15.09 7.09 20.89
CA GLU A 160 -16.13 7.15 19.85
C GLU A 160 -15.79 8.09 18.70
N LYS A 161 -15.01 9.16 18.97
CA LYS A 161 -14.59 10.13 17.97
C LYS A 161 -13.75 9.52 16.83
N TYR A 162 -13.17 8.32 17.03
CA TYR A 162 -12.38 7.62 16.00
C TYR A 162 -13.16 6.54 15.24
N ILE A 163 -14.47 6.40 15.46
CA ILE A 163 -15.30 5.39 14.79
C ILE A 163 -15.17 5.47 13.26
N VAL A 164 -15.18 6.68 12.69
CA VAL A 164 -15.05 6.90 11.24
C VAL A 164 -13.66 6.47 10.72
N ILE A 165 -12.61 6.68 11.50
CA ILE A 165 -11.27 6.18 11.15
C ILE A 165 -11.27 4.66 11.16
N ARG A 166 -11.81 4.04 12.21
CA ARG A 166 -11.84 2.58 12.35
C ARG A 166 -12.62 1.94 11.21
N GLN A 167 -13.76 2.50 10.82
CA GLN A 167 -14.51 2.12 9.61
C GLN A 167 -13.64 2.25 8.36
N ARG A 168 -12.95 3.38 8.19
CA ARG A 168 -12.08 3.60 7.02
C ARG A 168 -10.91 2.62 6.97
N ILE A 169 -10.32 2.28 8.10
CA ILE A 169 -9.26 1.26 8.18
C ILE A 169 -9.84 -0.12 7.85
N ALA A 170 -11.02 -0.45 8.36
CA ALA A 170 -11.69 -1.71 8.06
C ALA A 170 -11.94 -1.88 6.55
N GLU A 171 -12.42 -0.83 5.87
CA GLU A 171 -12.55 -0.81 4.41
C GLU A 171 -11.21 -1.03 3.69
N LEU A 172 -10.13 -0.39 4.16
CA LEU A 172 -8.81 -0.53 3.57
C LEU A 172 -8.22 -1.95 3.73
N LEU A 173 -8.57 -2.64 4.81
CA LEU A 173 -8.11 -4.00 5.12
C LEU A 173 -9.02 -5.09 4.53
N SER A 174 -10.27 -4.77 4.18
CA SER A 174 -11.25 -5.65 3.53
C SER A 174 -11.00 -5.79 2.02
N VAL A 175 -9.74 -5.92 1.63
CA VAL A 175 -9.32 -6.02 0.22
C VAL A 175 -8.69 -7.39 0.00
N SER A 176 -9.21 -8.14 -0.97
CA SER A 176 -8.67 -9.47 -1.31
C SER A 176 -7.27 -9.38 -1.91
N ASP A 177 -6.52 -10.49 -1.87
CA ASP A 177 -5.22 -10.57 -2.55
C ASP A 177 -5.32 -10.25 -4.05
N GLU A 178 -6.39 -10.71 -4.72
CA GLU A 178 -6.61 -10.42 -6.14
C GLU A 178 -6.80 -8.91 -6.39
N GLN A 179 -7.61 -8.24 -5.58
CA GLN A 179 -7.79 -6.79 -5.66
C GLN A 179 -6.49 -6.05 -5.31
N ASN A 180 -5.71 -6.55 -4.34
CA ASN A 180 -4.42 -5.98 -4.00
C ASN A 180 -3.42 -6.10 -5.16
N ALA A 181 -3.41 -7.24 -5.86
CA ALA A 181 -2.59 -7.44 -7.06
C ALA A 181 -2.98 -6.48 -8.17
N GLN A 182 -4.28 -6.30 -8.44
CA GLN A 182 -4.77 -5.34 -9.43
C GLN A 182 -4.34 -3.91 -9.09
N ILE A 183 -4.54 -3.46 -7.85
CA ILE A 183 -4.24 -2.07 -7.46
C ILE A 183 -2.74 -1.78 -7.49
N ILE A 184 -1.87 -2.72 -7.10
CA ILE A 184 -0.42 -2.51 -7.17
C ILE A 184 0.06 -2.53 -8.63
N THR A 185 -0.50 -3.41 -9.45
CA THR A 185 -0.19 -3.47 -10.90
C THR A 185 -0.59 -2.18 -11.59
N GLN A 186 -1.82 -1.70 -11.37
CA GLN A 186 -2.32 -0.45 -11.93
C GLN A 186 -1.45 0.75 -11.52
N ARG A 187 -1.10 0.87 -10.23
CA ARG A 187 -0.23 1.96 -9.76
C ARG A 187 1.15 1.93 -10.41
N THR A 188 1.71 0.74 -10.59
CA THR A 188 3.01 0.57 -11.24
C THR A 188 2.92 0.95 -12.72
N PHE A 189 1.85 0.54 -13.39
CA PHE A 189 1.57 0.93 -14.76
C PHE A 189 1.45 2.45 -14.92
N GLU A 190 0.62 3.11 -14.11
CA GLU A 190 0.49 4.57 -14.10
C GLU A 190 1.82 5.27 -13.86
N THR A 191 2.66 4.73 -12.98
CA THR A 191 4.01 5.26 -12.72
C THR A 191 4.92 5.15 -13.95
N GLN A 192 4.82 4.06 -14.72
CA GLN A 192 5.66 3.84 -15.90
C GLN A 192 5.16 4.58 -17.15
N PHE A 193 3.84 4.73 -17.30
CA PHE A 193 3.20 5.14 -18.55
C PHE A 193 2.28 6.35 -18.45
N GLY A 194 1.97 6.86 -17.26
CA GLY A 194 1.01 7.95 -17.07
C GLY A 194 1.30 9.20 -17.91
N GLU A 195 2.58 9.55 -18.10
CA GLU A 195 2.98 10.66 -18.99
C GLU A 195 2.90 10.30 -20.48
N GLN A 196 3.19 9.04 -20.83
CA GLN A 196 3.21 8.56 -22.21
C GLN A 196 1.81 8.41 -22.79
N ILE A 197 0.82 8.09 -21.95
CA ILE A 197 -0.60 7.95 -22.33
C ILE A 197 -1.23 9.33 -22.54
N LYS A 198 -0.95 10.30 -21.66
CA LYS A 198 -1.52 11.65 -21.73
C LYS A 198 -1.02 12.50 -22.91
N GLY A 199 0.10 12.13 -23.54
CA GLY A 199 0.83 13.02 -24.46
C GLY A 199 0.79 12.66 -25.95
N LEU A 200 0.34 11.46 -26.36
CA LEU A 200 0.55 10.97 -27.75
C LEU A 200 -0.72 10.63 -28.53
N PHE A 201 -1.86 10.42 -27.87
CA PHE A 201 -3.14 10.12 -28.53
C PHE A 201 -4.25 11.04 -28.01
N PRO A 202 -4.32 12.32 -28.46
CA PRO A 202 -5.28 13.27 -27.92
C PRO A 202 -6.68 13.15 -28.53
N SER A 203 -6.91 12.28 -29.53
CA SER A 203 -8.16 12.29 -30.30
C SER A 203 -8.37 10.98 -31.09
N SER A 204 -8.92 9.96 -30.45
CA SER A 204 -9.68 8.86 -31.06
C SER A 204 -10.14 7.98 -29.92
N GLY A 205 -11.31 7.36 -30.01
CA GLY A 205 -11.85 6.46 -28.99
C GLY A 205 -11.07 5.14 -28.84
N ASP A 206 -9.76 5.15 -29.10
CA ASP A 206 -8.87 4.01 -29.00
C ASP A 206 -8.20 4.02 -27.61
N GLU A 207 -8.63 3.11 -26.74
CA GLU A 207 -8.07 2.97 -25.39
C GLU A 207 -6.60 2.52 -25.46
N SER A 208 -5.78 3.05 -24.55
CA SER A 208 -4.44 2.52 -24.29
C SER A 208 -4.58 1.29 -23.42
N GLU A 209 -4.02 0.16 -23.86
CA GLU A 209 -4.25 -1.14 -23.23
C GLU A 209 -2.97 -1.96 -23.19
N ILE A 210 -2.73 -2.66 -22.08
CA ILE A 210 -1.81 -3.79 -22.02
C ILE A 210 -2.60 -5.04 -21.63
N VAL A 211 -2.58 -6.04 -22.51
CA VAL A 211 -3.18 -7.35 -22.22
C VAL A 211 -2.08 -8.37 -22.06
N PHE A 212 -2.17 -9.12 -20.96
CA PHE A 212 -1.35 -10.30 -20.76
C PHE A 212 -2.24 -11.54 -20.73
N SER A 213 -1.88 -12.55 -21.53
CA SER A 213 -2.62 -13.81 -21.61
C SER A 213 -1.70 -15.01 -21.55
N ASP A 214 -2.19 -16.07 -20.92
CA ASP A 214 -1.62 -17.41 -21.04
C ASP A 214 -2.34 -18.20 -22.14
N ASP A 215 -1.74 -19.28 -22.64
CA ASP A 215 -2.26 -20.11 -23.74
C ASP A 215 -3.64 -20.75 -23.40
N GLN A 216 -4.08 -20.65 -22.14
CA GLN A 216 -5.39 -21.05 -21.61
C GLN A 216 -6.47 -19.95 -21.63
N ASN A 217 -6.23 -18.80 -22.29
CA ASN A 217 -7.23 -17.74 -22.53
C ASN A 217 -7.76 -17.00 -21.27
N ARG A 218 -6.98 -16.98 -20.17
CA ARG A 218 -7.22 -16.05 -19.04
C ARG A 218 -6.55 -14.72 -19.36
N SER A 219 -7.34 -13.72 -19.72
CA SER A 219 -6.87 -12.35 -19.99
C SER A 219 -6.92 -11.49 -18.73
N GLN A 220 -5.81 -10.84 -18.39
CA GLN A 220 -5.84 -9.66 -17.52
C GLN A 220 -5.65 -8.42 -18.39
N VAL A 221 -6.66 -7.55 -18.38
CA VAL A 221 -6.68 -6.27 -19.10
C VAL A 221 -6.37 -5.17 -18.09
N HIS A 222 -5.36 -4.34 -18.40
CA HIS A 222 -4.94 -3.19 -17.58
C HIS A 222 -4.77 -1.94 -18.44
#